data_AF-A0A3M5BQD4-F1
#
_entry.id   AF-A0A3M5BQD4-F1
#
_cell.length_a   1.000
_cell.length_b   1.000
_cell.length_c   1.000
_cell.angle_alpha   90.00
_cell.angle_beta   90.00
_cell.angle_gamma   90.00
#
_symmetry.space_group_name_H-M   'P 1'
#
loop_
_entity.id
_entity.type
_entity.pdbx_description
1 polymer ?
#
loop_
_entity_poly.entity_id
_entity_poly.type
_entity_poly.pdbx_seq_one_letter_code
_entity_poly.pdbx_strand_id
1 'polypeptide(L)' 'MTQRITVVPAEGRTVPDPEAGDLLPVEGRQVTFNAWWQRRQNDGDITLQTEQSTTTHQAFTA' A
#
# COMPACT_ATOMS: atom_id res chain seq x y z
N MET A 1 3.69 16.68 7.61
CA MET A 1 2.58 16.63 6.64
C MET A 1 2.18 15.17 6.48
N THR A 2 0.90 14.85 6.57
CA THR A 2 0.41 13.47 6.45
C THR A 2 0.21 13.14 4.98
N GLN A 3 1.04 12.24 4.43
CA GLN A 3 0.90 11.79 3.05
C GLN A 3 -0.25 10.78 2.99
N ARG A 4 -1.25 11.03 2.14
CA ARG A 4 -2.34 10.07 1.87
C ARG A 4 -2.06 9.33 0.59
N ILE A 5 -2.35 8.03 0.60
CA ILE A 5 -2.20 7.13 -0.53
C ILE A 5 -3.48 6.33 -0.70
N THR A 6 -3.77 5.91 -1.93
CA THR A 6 -4.82 4.93 -2.18
C THR A 6 -4.17 3.57 -2.27
N VAL A 7 -4.57 2.66 -1.39
CA VAL A 7 -4.09 1.28 -1.34
C VAL A 7 -5.16 0.36 -1.90
N VAL A 8 -4.78 -0.52 -2.82
CA VAL A 8 -5.67 -1.52 -3.40
C VAL A 8 -5.12 -2.89 -3.01
N PRO A 9 -5.91 -3.79 -2.39
CA PRO A 9 -5.45 -5.13 -2.11
C PRO A 9 -5.26 -5.91 -3.41
N ALA A 10 -4.23 -6.77 -3.47
CA ALA A 10 -4.06 -7.66 -4.60
C ALA A 10 -5.25 -8.63 -4.71
N GLU A 11 -5.59 -9.03 -5.95
CA GLU A 11 -6.72 -9.92 -6.20
C GLU A 11 -6.58 -11.25 -5.42
N GLY A 12 -7.65 -11.64 -4.73
CA GLY A 12 -7.65 -12.84 -3.87
C GLY A 12 -6.87 -12.69 -2.57
N ARG A 13 -6.39 -11.48 -2.22
CA ARG A 13 -5.75 -11.19 -0.93
C ARG A 13 -6.67 -10.40 -0.02
N THR A 14 -6.52 -10.67 1.26
CA THR A 14 -7.27 -10.00 2.32
C THR A 14 -6.29 -9.24 3.19
N VAL A 15 -6.30 -7.91 3.06
CA VAL A 15 -5.37 -7.03 3.77
C VAL A 15 -6.15 -6.26 4.83
N PRO A 16 -5.84 -6.44 6.14
CA PRO A 16 -6.51 -5.72 7.21
C PRO A 16 -5.99 -4.28 7.30
N ASP A 17 -6.88 -3.31 7.35
CA ASP A 17 -6.59 -1.90 7.60
C ASP A 17 -6.38 -1.66 9.11
N PRO A 18 -5.16 -1.31 9.57
CA PRO A 18 -4.89 -1.09 10.97
C PRO A 18 -5.52 0.20 11.53
N GLU A 19 -5.87 1.18 10.68
CA GLU A 19 -6.55 2.40 11.12
C GLU A 19 -8.06 2.17 11.27
N ALA A 20 -8.68 1.53 10.28
CA ALA A 20 -10.12 1.26 10.30
C ALA A 20 -10.50 0.02 11.14
N GLY A 21 -9.56 -0.89 11.36
CA GLY A 21 -9.81 -2.17 12.04
C GLY A 21 -10.63 -3.16 11.20
N ASP A 22 -10.72 -2.95 9.90
CA ASP A 22 -11.53 -3.75 8.97
C ASP A 22 -10.70 -4.17 7.74
N LEU A 23 -11.26 -4.95 6.81
CA LEU A 23 -10.55 -5.39 5.63
C LEU A 23 -10.59 -4.32 4.52
N LEU A 24 -9.52 -4.23 3.74
CA LEU A 24 -9.53 -3.38 2.55
C LEU A 24 -10.56 -3.89 1.53
N PRO A 25 -11.39 -3.00 0.96
CA PRO A 25 -12.25 -3.35 -0.16
C PRO A 25 -11.41 -3.60 -1.40
N VAL A 26 -11.92 -4.42 -2.33
CA VAL A 26 -11.23 -4.74 -3.59
C VAL A 26 -11.01 -3.50 -4.47
N GLU A 27 -11.87 -2.49 -4.34
CA GLU A 27 -11.72 -1.18 -5.01
C GLU A 27 -10.58 -0.33 -4.43
N GLY A 28 -10.02 -0.74 -3.29
CA GLY A 28 -9.04 0.01 -2.53
C GLY A 28 -9.61 1.12 -1.66
N ARG A 29 -8.76 1.68 -0.81
CA ARG A 29 -9.13 2.72 0.16
C ARG A 29 -8.04 3.78 0.26
N GLN A 30 -8.45 5.02 0.53
CA GLN A 30 -7.50 6.08 0.89
C GLN A 30 -7.11 5.96 2.36
N VAL A 31 -5.81 5.83 2.62
CA VAL A 31 -5.23 5.64 3.95
C VAL A 31 -4.03 6.57 4.16
N THR A 32 -3.61 6.74 5.41
CA THR A 32 -2.38 7.48 5.71
C THR A 32 -1.16 6.62 5.39
N PHE A 33 -0.22 7.13 4.59
CA PHE A 33 1.02 6.40 4.33
C PHE A 33 1.87 6.31 5.60
N ASN A 34 2.15 5.07 6.00
CA ASN A 34 2.96 4.74 7.16
C ASN A 34 3.85 3.52 6.83
N ALA A 35 4.72 3.16 7.77
CA ALA A 35 5.63 2.02 7.60
C ALA A 35 4.91 0.67 7.39
N TRP A 36 3.65 0.55 7.84
CA TRP A 36 2.85 -0.66 7.69
C TRP A 36 2.41 -0.84 6.22
N TRP A 37 1.87 0.22 5.60
CA TRP A 37 1.48 0.21 4.19
C TRP A 37 2.68 0.04 3.25
N GLN A 38 3.82 0.67 3.58
CA GLN A 38 5.06 0.47 2.84
C GLN A 38 5.50 -1.00 2.85
N ARG A 39 5.37 -1.70 3.98
CA ARG A 39 5.70 -3.13 4.07
C ARG A 39 4.77 -3.97 3.20
N ARG A 40 3.45 -3.73 3.25
CA ARG A 40 2.48 -4.45 2.43
C ARG A 40 2.68 -4.23 0.94
N GLN A 41 3.13 -3.04 0.54
CA GLN A 41 3.53 -2.76 -0.84
C GLN A 41 4.74 -3.62 -1.23
N ASN A 42 5.78 -3.67 -0.39
CA ASN A 42 6.98 -4.47 -0.65
C ASN A 42 6.69 -5.98 -0.66
N ASP A 43 5.77 -6.45 0.17
CA ASP A 43 5.32 -7.85 0.19
C ASP A 43 4.45 -8.20 -1.04
N GLY A 44 4.00 -7.20 -1.80
CA GLY A 44 3.08 -7.38 -2.93
C GLY A 44 1.63 -7.67 -2.50
N ASP A 45 1.29 -7.46 -1.23
CA ASP A 45 -0.07 -7.63 -0.72
C ASP A 45 -1.01 -6.50 -1.17
N ILE A 46 -0.45 -5.32 -1.44
CA ILE A 46 -1.19 -4.17 -1.95
C ILE A 46 -0.46 -3.50 -3.12
N THR A 47 -1.22 -2.78 -3.93
CA THR A 47 -0.73 -1.83 -4.92
C THR A 47 -1.09 -0.41 -4.49
N LEU A 48 -0.16 0.52 -4.71
CA LEU A 48 -0.41 1.94 -4.49
C LEU A 48 -0.99 2.54 -5.76
N GLN A 49 -2.23 3.01 -5.69
CA GLN A 49 -2.83 3.82 -6.73
C GLN A 49 -2.56 5.29 -6.41
N THR A 50 -1.30 5.69 -6.52
CA THR A 50 -0.96 7.10 -6.64
C THR A 50 -0.84 7.42 -8.12
N GLU A 51 -1.42 8.54 -8.55
CA GLU A 51 -1.03 9.15 -9.81
C GLU A 51 0.45 9.52 -9.68
N GLN A 52 1.31 8.60 -10.09
CA GLN A 52 2.76 8.73 -10.25
C GLN A 52 3.57 8.93 -8.96
N SER A 53 4.33 7.90 -8.58
CA SER A 53 5.78 7.95 -8.79
C SER A 53 6.38 6.59 -8.47
N THR A 54 6.85 5.94 -9.53
CA THR A 54 7.84 4.87 -9.53
C THR A 54 8.95 5.14 -8.52
N THR A 55 8.84 4.58 -7.31
CA THR A 55 10.01 4.45 -6.45
C THR A 55 10.77 3.23 -6.95
N THR A 56 11.67 3.52 -7.88
CA THR A 56 12.81 2.69 -8.28
C THR A 56 13.24 1.82 -7.12
N HIS A 57 13.12 0.51 -7.28
CA HIS A 57 13.76 -0.46 -6.41
C HIS A 57 15.25 -0.11 -6.45
N GLN A 58 15.74 0.47 -5.36
CA GLN A 58 17.16 0.75 -5.16
C GLN A 58 17.86 -0.61 -5.22
N ALA A 59 18.41 -0.91 -6.40
CA ALA A 59 19.26 -2.06 -6.61
C ALA A 59 20.45 -1.90 -5.66
N PHE A 60 20.46 -2.70 -4.61
CA PHE A 60 21.61 -2.87 -3.75
C PHE A 60 22.65 -3.66 -4.57
N THR A 61 23.45 -2.95 -5.36
CA THR A 61 24.59 -3.51 -6.09
C THR A 61 25.81 -3.50 -5.16
N ALA A 62 26.39 -4.68 -5.00
CA ALA A 62 27.61 -4.97 -4.24
C ALA A 62 28.88 -4.62 -5.01
#